data_AF-A0A2D5G9V2-F1
#
_entry.id   AF-A0A2D5G9V2-F1
#
_cell.length_a   1.000
_cell.length_b   1.000
_cell.length_c   1.000
_cell.angle_alpha   90.00
_cell.angle_beta   90.00
_cell.angle_gamma   90.00
#
_symmetry.space_group_name_H-M   'P 1'
#
loop_
_entity.id
_entity.type
_entity.pdbx_description
1 polymer ?
#
loop_
_entity_poly.entity_id
_entity_poly.type
_entity_poly.pdbx_seq_one_letter_code
_entity_poly.pdbx_strand_id
1 'polypeptide(L)'
;MDSFSARADQLSDTLRQMEQNAGDDQLFALGYIIPQLTLVAEYVEPEDDFDVCFTRWLHQVFDDDHMAEEDRQQILELWQQAITLADQ
;
A
#
# COMPACT_ATOMS: atom_id res chain seq x y z
N MET A 1 -7.18 -9.84 16.47
CA MET A 1 -8.01 -9.01 15.59
C MET A 1 -7.46 -7.62 15.74
N ASP A 2 -6.49 -7.28 14.91
CA ASP A 2 -6.06 -5.89 14.79
C ASP A 2 -7.18 -5.13 14.11
N SER A 3 -7.47 -3.92 14.59
CA SER A 3 -8.48 -3.08 13.96
C SER A 3 -8.00 -2.64 12.58
N PHE A 4 -8.92 -2.31 11.68
CA PHE A 4 -8.63 -1.75 10.36
C PHE A 4 -7.57 -0.64 10.40
N SER A 5 -7.68 0.27 11.36
CA SER A 5 -6.71 1.35 11.60
C SER A 5 -5.34 0.84 12.07
N ALA A 6 -5.30 -0.14 12.98
CA ALA A 6 -4.03 -0.69 13.49
C ALA A 6 -3.27 -1.43 12.39
N ARG A 7 -4.00 -2.14 11.51
CA ARG A 7 -3.41 -2.78 10.33
C ARG A 7 -2.86 -1.75 9.34
N ALA A 8 -3.60 -0.66 9.10
CA ALA A 8 -3.11 0.44 8.27
C ALA A 8 -1.84 1.09 8.84
N ASP A 9 -1.81 1.39 10.14
CA ASP A 9 -0.64 1.99 10.81
C ASP A 9 0.59 1.07 10.70
N GLN A 10 0.42 -0.22 10.95
CA GLN A 10 1.48 -1.22 10.83
C GLN A 10 2.08 -1.24 9.42
N LEU A 11 1.24 -1.29 8.39
CA LEU A 11 1.69 -1.32 6.99
C LEU A 11 2.31 0.01 6.55
N SER A 12 1.79 1.13 7.04
CA SER A 12 2.37 2.46 6.83
C SER A 12 3.82 2.52 7.35
N ASP A 13 4.05 2.02 8.55
CA ASP A 13 5.39 1.96 9.15
C ASP A 13 6.31 1.02 8.35
N THR A 14 5.82 -0.15 7.93
CA THR A 14 6.59 -1.09 7.10
C THR A 14 6.97 -0.47 5.75
N LEU A 15 6.04 0.17 5.05
CA LEU A 15 6.31 0.83 3.77
C LEU A 15 7.31 1.99 3.91
N ARG A 16 7.25 2.76 5.00
CA ARG A 16 8.25 3.81 5.28
C ARG A 16 9.65 3.23 5.53
N GLN A 17 9.73 2.09 6.21
CA GLN A 17 11.01 1.39 6.37
C GLN A 17 11.52 0.85 5.02
N MET A 18 10.64 0.34 4.17
CA MET A 18 11.01 -0.07 2.81
C MET A 18 11.53 1.12 2.01
N GLU A 19 10.86 2.27 2.04
CA GLU A 19 11.27 3.51 1.35
C GLU A 19 12.66 3.98 1.78
N GLN A 20 12.96 3.94 3.08
CA GLN A 20 14.28 4.33 3.60
C GLN A 20 15.42 3.43 3.11
N ASN A 21 15.14 2.18 2.74
CA ASN A 21 16.13 1.20 2.29
C ASN A 21 16.05 0.90 0.78
N ALA A 22 15.15 1.58 0.07
CA ALA A 22 14.84 1.32 -1.33
C ALA A 22 15.93 1.82 -2.28
N GLY A 23 16.07 1.14 -3.41
CA GLY A 23 16.79 1.67 -4.57
C GLY A 23 15.96 2.75 -5.28
N ASP A 24 16.63 3.59 -6.07
CA ASP A 24 16.00 4.68 -6.85
C ASP A 24 14.85 4.17 -7.74
N ASP A 25 14.95 2.92 -8.22
CA ASP A 25 13.95 2.24 -9.04
C ASP A 25 12.64 1.95 -8.30
N GLN A 26 12.64 1.92 -6.97
CA GLN A 26 11.47 1.61 -6.14
C GLN A 26 10.83 2.86 -5.52
N LEU A 27 11.55 4.00 -5.51
CA LEU A 27 11.09 5.22 -4.83
C LEU A 27 9.79 5.77 -5.43
N PHE A 28 9.59 5.63 -6.74
CA PHE A 28 8.32 6.05 -7.35
C PHE A 28 7.14 5.24 -6.81
N ALA A 29 7.25 3.91 -6.83
CA ALA A 29 6.19 3.02 -6.39
C ALA A 29 5.89 3.18 -4.88
N LEU A 30 6.93 3.33 -4.04
CA LEU A 30 6.77 3.57 -2.61
C LEU A 30 6.18 4.96 -2.32
N GLY A 31 6.64 5.98 -3.05
CA GLY A 31 6.08 7.33 -2.99
C GLY A 31 4.63 7.41 -3.46
N TYR A 32 4.18 6.48 -4.31
CA TYR A 32 2.79 6.37 -4.74
C TYR A 32 1.92 5.64 -3.71
N ILE A 33 2.35 4.49 -3.19
CA ILE A 33 1.52 3.64 -2.34
C ILE A 33 1.30 4.23 -0.94
N ILE A 34 2.32 4.85 -0.33
CA ILE A 34 2.25 5.35 1.05
C ILE A 34 1.13 6.39 1.23
N PRO A 35 1.02 7.44 0.38
CA PRO A 35 -0.07 8.40 0.48
C PRO A 35 -1.45 7.77 0.29
N GLN A 36 -1.60 6.81 -0.62
CA GLN A 36 -2.86 6.12 -0.86
C GLN A 36 -3.31 5.35 0.38
N LEU A 37 -2.38 4.71 1.08
CA LEU A 37 -2.67 3.98 2.31
C LEU A 37 -3.20 4.93 3.40
N THR A 38 -2.56 6.09 3.57
CA THR A 38 -3.06 7.12 4.49
C THR A 38 -4.48 7.57 4.13
N LEU A 39 -4.77 7.79 2.84
CA LEU A 39 -6.10 8.18 2.38
C LEU A 39 -7.15 7.11 2.72
N VAL A 40 -6.86 5.83 2.46
CA VAL A 40 -7.82 4.75 2.76
C VAL A 40 -8.04 4.61 4.26
N ALA A 41 -6.98 4.70 5.06
CA ALA A 41 -7.07 4.63 6.51
C ALA A 41 -7.93 5.75 7.12
N GLU A 42 -7.90 6.94 6.53
CA GLU A 42 -8.62 8.12 7.03
C GLU A 42 -10.06 8.24 6.50
N TYR A 43 -10.31 7.88 5.23
CA TYR A 43 -11.54 8.26 4.52
C TYR A 43 -12.44 7.09 4.12
N VAL A 44 -11.97 5.84 4.20
CA VAL A 44 -12.78 4.66 3.87
C VAL A 44 -13.42 4.11 5.14
N GLU A 45 -14.69 3.68 5.05
CA GLU A 45 -15.35 3.00 6.16
C GLU A 45 -14.60 1.70 6.50
N PRO A 46 -14.25 1.46 7.77
CA PRO A 46 -13.51 0.25 8.17
C PRO A 46 -14.20 -1.04 7.74
N GLU A 47 -13.47 -1.90 7.03
CA GLU A 47 -13.88 -3.25 6.66
C GLU A 47 -13.20 -4.31 7.55
N ASP A 48 -13.62 -5.57 7.41
CA ASP A 48 -13.05 -6.70 8.19
C ASP A 48 -11.58 -6.99 7.82
N ASP A 49 -11.18 -6.67 6.58
CA ASP A 49 -9.85 -6.94 6.04
C ASP A 49 -9.30 -5.70 5.32
N PHE A 50 -8.32 -5.05 5.94
CA PHE A 50 -7.67 -3.86 5.40
C PHE A 50 -6.88 -4.19 4.13
N ASP A 51 -6.20 -5.34 4.08
CA ASP A 51 -5.28 -5.67 3.00
C ASP A 51 -6.06 -5.88 1.70
N VAL A 52 -7.19 -6.58 1.78
CA VAL A 52 -8.11 -6.78 0.65
C VAL A 52 -8.75 -5.46 0.23
N CYS A 53 -9.21 -4.64 1.19
CA CYS A 53 -9.79 -3.34 0.93
C CYS A 53 -8.79 -2.43 0.17
N PHE A 54 -7.55 -2.35 0.66
CA PHE A 54 -6.52 -1.50 0.08
C PHE A 54 -6.05 -2.01 -1.29
N THR A 55 -5.94 -3.33 -1.49
CA THR A 55 -5.62 -3.90 -2.80
C THR A 55 -6.69 -3.54 -3.85
N ARG A 56 -7.97 -3.61 -3.49
CA ARG A 56 -9.07 -3.19 -4.36
C ARG A 56 -9.00 -1.69 -4.67
N TRP A 57 -8.70 -0.86 -3.67
CA TRP A 57 -8.49 0.57 -3.84
C TRP A 57 -7.38 0.85 -4.86
N LEU A 58 -6.21 0.22 -4.70
CA LEU A 58 -5.09 0.39 -5.64
C LEU A 58 -5.49 0.10 -7.08
N HIS A 59 -6.17 -1.02 -7.34
CA HIS A 59 -6.65 -1.33 -8.69
C HIS A 59 -7.57 -0.25 -9.27
N GLN A 60 -8.47 0.31 -8.45
CA GLN A 60 -9.34 1.39 -8.90
C GLN A 60 -8.53 2.65 -9.25
N VAL A 61 -7.62 3.08 -8.39
CA VAL A 61 -6.84 4.30 -8.62
C VAL A 61 -5.88 4.12 -9.80
N PHE A 62 -5.32 2.92 -10.01
CA PHE A 62 -4.51 2.63 -11.20
C PHE A 62 -5.28 2.84 -12.51
N ASP A 63 -6.55 2.45 -12.53
CA ASP A 63 -7.42 2.63 -13.69
C ASP A 63 -7.79 4.10 -13.89
N ASP A 64 -8.11 4.83 -12.83
CA ASP A 64 -8.42 6.26 -12.88
C ASP A 64 -7.20 7.08 -13.37
N ASP A 65 -6.00 6.77 -12.86
CA ASP A 65 -4.74 7.44 -13.21
C ASP A 65 -4.15 6.98 -14.55
N HIS A 66 -4.76 6.00 -15.23
CA HIS A 66 -4.21 5.37 -16.44
C HIS A 66 -2.76 4.88 -16.27
N MET A 67 -2.47 4.33 -15.09
CA MET A 67 -1.13 3.90 -14.71
C MET A 67 -0.58 2.83 -15.65
N ALA A 68 0.70 2.92 -16.00
CA ALA A 68 1.35 1.93 -16.86
C ALA A 68 1.42 0.56 -16.19
N GLU A 69 1.32 -0.51 -16.99
CA GLU A 69 1.30 -1.89 -16.46
C GLU A 69 2.55 -2.23 -15.65
N GLU A 70 3.71 -1.72 -16.08
CA GLU A 70 4.98 -1.92 -15.37
C GLU A 70 4.96 -1.29 -13.96
N ASP A 71 4.43 -0.07 -13.84
CA ASP A 71 4.29 0.61 -12.55
C ASP A 71 3.26 -0.10 -11.66
N ARG A 72 2.12 -0.52 -12.23
CA ARG A 72 1.08 -1.28 -11.51
C ARG A 72 1.68 -2.55 -10.90
N GLN A 73 2.45 -3.30 -11.69
CA GLN A 73 3.09 -4.53 -11.23
C GLN A 73 4.08 -4.25 -10.10
N GLN A 74 4.94 -3.25 -10.26
CA GLN A 74 5.94 -2.92 -9.24
C GLN A 74 5.29 -2.47 -7.92
N ILE A 75 4.23 -1.65 -7.98
CA ILE A 75 3.50 -1.22 -6.78
C ILE A 75 2.85 -2.40 -6.07
N LEU A 76 2.22 -3.32 -6.81
CA LEU A 76 1.60 -4.51 -6.23
C LEU A 76 2.62 -5.49 -5.64
N GLU A 77 3.78 -5.62 -6.25
CA GLU A 77 4.89 -6.45 -5.71
C GLU A 77 5.40 -5.89 -4.37
N LEU A 78 5.63 -4.57 -4.31
CA LEU A 78 6.05 -3.89 -3.07
C LEU A 78 4.96 -3.93 -2.00
N TRP A 79 3.70 -3.80 -2.40
CA TRP A 79 2.56 -3.95 -1.50
C TRP A 79 2.51 -5.35 -0.85
N GLN A 80 2.63 -6.40 -1.66
CA GLN A 80 2.63 -7.78 -1.16
C GLN A 80 3.85 -8.06 -0.26
N GLN A 81 5.00 -7.45 -0.58
CA GLN A 81 6.17 -7.50 0.28
C GLN A 81 5.93 -6.82 1.62
N ALA A 82 5.28 -5.65 1.65
CA ALA A 82 4.92 -4.96 2.88
C ALA A 82 4.00 -5.81 3.77
N ILE A 83 2.96 -6.43 3.21
CA ILE A 83 2.08 -7.38 3.93
C ILE A 83 2.92 -8.50 4.56
N THR A 84 3.79 -9.12 3.76
CA THR A 84 4.61 -10.25 4.22
C THR A 84 5.57 -9.85 5.35
N LEU A 85 6.15 -8.66 5.28
CA LEU A 85 7.06 -8.14 6.30
C LEU A 85 6.32 -7.69 7.57
N ALA A 86 5.13 -7.14 7.44
CA ALA A 86 4.31 -6.73 8.57
C ALA A 86 3.86 -7.94 9.42
N ASP A 87 3.66 -9.10 8.80
CA ASP A 87 3.20 -10.32 9.48
C ASP A 87 4.32 -11.11 10.19
N GLN A 88 5.58 -10.66 10.13
CA GLN A 88 6.75 -11.28 10.79
C GLN A 88 6.95 -10.81 12.23
#